data_AF-A0A975SVD4-F1
#
_entry.id   AF-A0A975SVD4-F1
#
_cell.length_a   1.000
_cell.length_b   1.000
_cell.length_c   1.000
_cell.angle_alpha   90.00
_cell.angle_beta   90.00
_cell.angle_gamma   90.00
#
_symmetry.space_group_name_H-M   'P 1'
#
loop_
_entity.id
_entity.type
_entity.pdbx_description
1 polymer ?
#
loop_
_entity_poly.entity_id
_entity_poly.type
_entity_poly.pdbx_seq_one_letter_code
_entity_poly.pdbx_strand_id
1 'polypeptide(L)'
;MRAKVALAATGLLVAILAFLALRAHLDERAYREGLRLEQTGERESALRIFTELGDHADSAQRARSLVAADPALPFKGATKGEIVDFGSFEQDGDTTNGVEPIRWIVLDRIEGRLLLLSLDCLDARAHHRTPFEPVTWETSDVRAWMNTEFLRSAFTEAERGLIPLVEVDNANQSKTGTAGGHTTMDHVFALSETEASIYIANAVEQDLIGAAAASFAVRSTLPGDQDGHVDWWLRSPGTYDFAFQYVDRQGQPLVSGGNADLVHGIRPALWLDTTAGAAK
;
A
#
# COMPACT_ATOMS: atom_id res chain seq x y z
N MET A 1 -37.81 23.50 37.56
CA MET A 1 -37.23 22.93 36.31
C MET A 1 -35.92 23.62 35.92
N ARG A 2 -35.87 24.95 35.80
CA ARG A 2 -34.66 25.72 35.41
C ARG A 2 -33.41 25.50 36.28
N ALA A 3 -33.55 25.43 37.60
CA ALA A 3 -32.40 25.23 38.52
C ALA A 3 -31.74 23.83 38.39
N LYS A 4 -32.53 22.78 38.11
CA LYS A 4 -32.00 21.42 37.90
C LYS A 4 -31.25 21.29 36.57
N VAL A 5 -31.74 21.98 35.54
CA VAL A 5 -31.08 22.08 34.22
C VAL A 5 -29.76 22.86 34.33
N ALA A 6 -29.73 23.95 35.10
CA ALA A 6 -28.50 24.72 35.33
C ALA A 6 -27.44 23.91 36.10
N LEU A 7 -27.81 23.16 37.14
CA LEU A 7 -26.86 22.34 37.90
C LEU A 7 -26.26 21.21 37.04
N ALA A 8 -27.08 20.57 36.20
CA ALA A 8 -26.64 19.53 35.27
C ALA A 8 -25.69 20.11 34.19
N ALA A 9 -26.00 21.29 33.66
CA ALA A 9 -25.14 21.97 32.68
C ALA A 9 -23.77 22.36 33.27
N THR A 10 -23.73 22.87 34.51
CA THR A 10 -22.47 23.19 35.20
C THR A 10 -21.65 21.94 35.49
N GLY A 11 -22.29 20.84 35.93
CA GLY A 11 -21.62 19.57 36.16
C GLY A 11 -20.98 19.00 34.88
N LEU A 12 -21.70 19.08 33.76
CA LEU A 12 -21.18 18.68 32.45
C LEU A 12 -19.99 19.54 32.02
N LEU A 13 -20.07 20.87 32.20
CA LEU A 13 -18.97 21.78 31.86
C LEU A 13 -17.70 21.48 32.67
N VAL A 14 -17.82 21.24 33.98
CA VAL A 14 -16.67 20.88 34.84
C VAL A 14 -16.04 19.56 34.39
N ALA A 15 -16.86 18.56 34.04
CA ALA A 15 -16.35 17.28 33.53
C ALA A 15 -15.60 17.44 32.20
N ILE A 16 -16.12 18.26 31.28
CA ILE A 16 -15.45 18.59 30.01
C ILE A 16 -14.11 19.29 30.27
N LEU A 17 -14.08 20.30 31.13
CA LEU A 17 -12.85 21.02 31.45
C LEU A 17 -11.81 20.12 32.13
N ALA A 18 -12.24 19.25 33.04
CA ALA A 18 -11.35 18.27 33.69
C ALA A 18 -10.79 17.26 32.68
N PHE A 19 -11.61 16.79 31.74
CA PHE A 19 -11.16 15.91 30.66
C PHE A 19 -10.14 16.60 29.74
N LEU A 20 -10.43 17.84 29.32
CA LEU A 20 -9.51 18.63 28.49
C LEU A 20 -8.18 18.90 29.21
N ALA A 21 -8.23 19.23 30.50
CA ALA A 21 -7.03 19.44 31.31
C ALA A 21 -6.21 18.15 31.49
N LEU A 22 -6.88 17.01 31.71
CA LEU A 22 -6.22 15.71 31.78
C LEU A 22 -5.55 15.37 30.45
N ARG A 23 -6.25 15.55 29.33
CA ARG A 23 -5.70 15.34 27.99
C ARG A 23 -4.48 16.22 27.75
N ALA A 24 -4.57 17.52 27.99
CA ALA A 24 -3.46 18.44 27.82
C ALA A 24 -2.23 18.04 28.68
N HIS A 25 -2.45 17.53 29.89
CA HIS A 25 -1.37 17.05 30.76
C HIS A 25 -0.75 15.73 30.28
N LEU A 26 -1.54 14.83 29.69
CA LEU A 26 -1.04 13.61 29.07
C LEU A 26 -0.23 13.93 27.80
N ASP A 27 -0.76 14.81 26.96
CA ASP A 27 -0.11 15.27 25.73
C ASP A 27 1.24 15.94 26.05
N GLU A 28 1.29 16.83 27.05
CA GLU A 28 2.53 17.49 27.50
C GLU A 28 3.56 16.47 28.04
N ARG A 29 3.12 15.42 28.74
CA ARG A 29 4.03 14.36 29.22
C ARG A 29 4.60 13.55 28.06
N ALA A 30 3.73 13.15 27.12
CA ALA A 30 4.15 12.44 25.91
C ALA A 30 5.11 13.30 25.09
N TYR A 31 4.82 14.59 24.92
CA TYR A 31 5.68 15.52 24.20
C TYR A 31 7.08 15.63 24.80
N ARG A 32 7.20 15.75 26.13
CA ARG A 32 8.51 15.75 26.82
C ARG A 32 9.27 14.44 26.64
N GLU A 33 8.57 13.31 26.61
CA GLU A 33 9.19 12.01 26.34
C GLU A 33 9.66 11.91 24.88
N GLY A 34 8.86 12.40 23.93
CA GLY A 34 9.26 12.51 22.51
C GLY A 34 10.54 13.32 22.33
N LEU A 35 10.64 14.48 23.01
CA LEU A 35 11.86 15.29 23.02
C LEU A 35 13.07 14.54 23.60
N ARG A 36 12.87 13.78 24.69
CA ARG A 36 13.93 12.97 25.31
C ARG A 36 14.43 11.89 24.35
N LEU A 37 13.51 11.17 23.71
CA LEU A 37 13.82 10.10 22.74
C LEU A 37 14.55 10.65 21.52
N GLU A 38 14.13 11.81 21.01
CA GLU A 38 14.81 12.50 19.91
C GLU A 38 16.26 12.84 20.30
N GLN A 39 16.48 13.35 21.53
CA GLN A 39 17.82 13.67 22.04
C GLN A 39 18.70 12.43 22.27
N THR A 40 18.12 11.30 22.67
CA THR A 40 18.85 10.04 22.85
C THR A 40 19.08 9.27 21.55
N GLY A 41 18.55 9.75 20.42
CA GLY A 41 18.68 9.12 19.11
C GLY A 41 17.68 7.99 18.85
N GLU A 42 16.70 7.80 19.73
CA GLU A 42 15.62 6.80 19.59
C GLU A 42 14.52 7.30 18.63
N ARG A 43 14.91 7.52 17.38
CA ARG A 43 14.11 8.23 16.36
C ARG A 43 12.77 7.57 16.04
N GLU A 44 12.69 6.23 16.02
CA GLU A 44 11.44 5.50 15.75
C GLU A 44 10.39 5.76 16.84
N SER A 45 10.81 5.68 18.10
CA SER A 45 9.94 5.96 19.25
C SER A 45 9.56 7.45 19.31
N ALA A 46 10.51 8.35 19.02
CA ALA A 46 10.23 9.78 18.95
C ALA A 46 9.22 10.11 17.84
N LEU A 47 9.39 9.55 16.64
CA LEU A 47 8.48 9.74 15.51
C LEU A 47 7.07 9.31 15.88
N ARG A 48 6.90 8.10 16.43
CA ARG A 48 5.60 7.59 16.85
C ARG A 48 4.90 8.54 17.82
N ILE A 49 5.59 9.01 18.85
CA ILE A 49 5.02 9.97 19.81
C ILE A 49 4.62 11.27 19.12
N PHE A 50 5.48 11.85 18.28
CA PHE A 50 5.17 13.11 17.62
C PHE A 50 4.02 13.00 16.62
N THR A 51 3.91 11.85 15.93
CA THR A 51 2.78 11.56 15.04
C THR A 51 1.47 11.42 15.83
N GLU A 52 1.46 10.71 16.95
CA GLU A 52 0.29 10.56 17.83
C GLU A 52 -0.19 11.89 18.44
N LEU A 53 0.75 12.79 18.74
CA LEU A 53 0.47 14.12 19.29
C LEU A 53 -0.13 15.10 18.27
N GLY A 54 0.12 14.89 16.97
CA GLY A 54 -0.40 15.74 15.89
C GLY A 54 -0.06 17.22 16.07
N ASP A 55 -1.10 18.05 16.20
CA ASP A 55 -0.99 19.52 16.31
C ASP A 55 -0.59 20.01 17.72
N HIS A 56 -0.34 19.12 18.68
CA HIS A 56 0.16 19.53 19.98
C HIS A 56 1.61 20.06 19.89
N ALA A 57 1.81 21.32 20.30
CA ALA A 57 3.09 22.02 20.24
C ALA A 57 3.69 22.04 18.81
N ASP A 58 4.95 21.66 18.64
CA ASP A 58 5.61 21.55 17.33
C ASP A 58 5.74 20.09 16.84
N SER A 59 4.97 19.15 17.43
CA SER A 59 5.09 17.70 17.19
C SER A 59 4.98 17.35 15.70
N ALA A 60 3.97 17.86 14.99
CA ALA A 60 3.83 17.66 13.55
C ALA A 60 5.09 18.12 12.76
N GLN A 61 5.71 19.23 13.14
CA GLN A 61 6.93 19.72 12.49
C GLN A 61 8.13 18.84 12.80
N ARG A 62 8.23 18.32 14.03
CA ARG A 62 9.29 17.37 14.42
C ARG A 62 9.16 16.04 13.70
N ALA A 63 7.96 15.47 13.65
CA ALA A 63 7.68 14.26 12.88
C ALA A 63 8.09 14.44 11.41
N ARG A 64 7.67 15.54 10.76
CA ARG A 64 8.10 15.87 9.39
C ARG A 64 9.62 15.98 9.25
N SER A 65 10.29 16.59 10.22
CA SER A 65 11.75 16.77 10.20
C SER A 65 12.49 15.45 10.35
N LEU A 66 12.00 14.54 11.19
CA LEU A 66 12.54 13.19 11.36
C LEU A 66 12.41 12.37 10.06
N VAL A 67 11.23 12.40 9.43
CA VAL A 67 10.98 11.69 8.16
C VAL A 67 11.77 12.31 7.02
N ALA A 68 11.92 13.64 6.98
CA ALA A 68 12.76 14.30 5.98
C ALA A 68 14.25 13.92 6.12
N ALA A 69 14.72 13.67 7.34
CA ALA A 69 16.11 13.26 7.60
C ALA A 69 16.35 11.76 7.30
N ASP A 70 15.33 10.93 7.49
CA ASP A 70 15.36 9.49 7.24
C ASP A 70 14.00 9.04 6.69
N PRO A 71 13.79 9.07 5.36
CA PRO A 71 12.50 8.73 4.75
C PRO A 71 12.03 7.30 5.04
N ALA A 72 12.95 6.38 5.38
CA ALA A 72 12.63 5.01 5.74
C ALA A 72 12.12 4.86 7.18
N LEU A 73 12.30 5.87 8.03
CA LEU A 73 11.99 5.82 9.46
C LEU A 73 10.57 5.36 9.80
N PRO A 74 9.50 5.77 9.07
CA PRO A 74 8.14 5.28 9.34
C PRO A 74 7.98 3.77 9.18
N PHE A 75 8.85 3.12 8.40
CA PHE A 75 8.69 1.74 7.97
C PHE A 75 9.62 0.76 8.71
N LYS A 76 10.56 1.24 9.53
CA LYS A 76 11.58 0.39 10.19
C LYS A 76 10.99 -0.62 11.17
N GLY A 77 9.90 -0.25 11.83
CA GLY A 77 9.16 -1.09 12.76
C GLY A 77 8.04 -1.92 12.12
N ALA A 78 7.74 -1.74 10.84
CA ALA A 78 6.59 -2.38 10.21
C ALA A 78 6.76 -3.90 10.10
N THR A 79 5.66 -4.62 10.32
CA THR A 79 5.66 -6.10 10.35
C THR A 79 4.65 -6.71 9.38
N LYS A 80 4.83 -8.00 9.06
CA LYS A 80 3.92 -8.73 8.17
C LYS A 80 2.46 -8.62 8.67
N GLY A 81 1.55 -8.31 7.76
CA GLY A 81 0.12 -8.11 8.00
C GLY A 81 -0.27 -6.69 8.41
N GLU A 82 0.70 -5.82 8.70
CA GLU A 82 0.44 -4.41 8.99
C GLU A 82 0.07 -3.65 7.71
N ILE A 83 -0.74 -2.59 7.88
CA ILE A 83 -1.06 -1.64 6.82
C ILE A 83 -0.21 -0.38 7.01
N VAL A 84 0.47 0.04 5.95
CA VAL A 84 1.29 1.26 5.92
C VAL A 84 0.85 2.19 4.80
N ASP A 85 1.01 3.49 5.01
CA ASP A 85 0.78 4.51 3.98
C ASP A 85 2.12 4.87 3.32
N PHE A 86 2.19 4.78 1.99
CA PHE A 86 3.40 5.09 1.22
C PHE A 86 3.07 5.52 -0.20
N GLY A 87 3.53 6.71 -0.61
CA GLY A 87 3.08 7.33 -1.85
C GLY A 87 1.61 7.75 -1.84
N SER A 88 1.18 8.36 -2.94
CA SER A 88 -0.18 8.89 -3.11
C SER A 88 -0.64 8.78 -4.56
N PHE A 89 -1.87 8.34 -4.80
CA PHE A 89 -2.45 8.22 -6.13
C PHE A 89 -3.93 8.57 -6.09
N GLU A 90 -4.46 9.05 -7.21
CA GLU A 90 -5.89 9.35 -7.38
C GLU A 90 -6.73 8.08 -7.21
N GLN A 91 -7.61 8.06 -6.23
CA GLN A 91 -8.39 6.89 -5.82
C GLN A 91 -9.87 7.18 -5.62
N ASP A 92 -10.28 8.45 -5.46
CA ASP A 92 -11.68 8.82 -5.22
C ASP A 92 -12.41 9.36 -6.47
N GLY A 93 -11.69 9.62 -7.56
CA GLY A 93 -12.23 10.11 -8.82
C GLY A 93 -12.45 11.63 -8.85
N ASP A 94 -12.11 12.35 -7.78
CA ASP A 94 -12.20 13.81 -7.68
C ASP A 94 -10.81 14.45 -7.80
N THR A 95 -10.36 14.60 -9.05
CA THR A 95 -9.07 15.26 -9.37
C THR A 95 -8.92 16.72 -8.89
N THR A 96 -9.95 17.31 -8.26
CA THR A 96 -9.88 18.66 -7.70
C THR A 96 -9.40 18.71 -6.24
N ASN A 97 -9.40 17.57 -5.53
CA ASN A 97 -9.04 17.49 -4.11
C ASN A 97 -7.55 17.15 -3.86
N GLY A 98 -6.82 16.71 -4.90
CA GLY A 98 -5.44 16.24 -4.80
C GLY A 98 -5.33 14.76 -5.16
N VAL A 99 -4.36 14.07 -4.58
CA VAL A 99 -4.20 12.61 -4.69
C VAL A 99 -4.24 12.02 -3.28
N GLU A 100 -4.80 10.82 -3.13
CA GLU A 100 -4.94 10.17 -1.82
C GLU A 100 -3.73 9.30 -1.47
N PRO A 101 -3.35 9.18 -0.18
CA PRO A 101 -2.36 8.21 0.25
C PRO A 101 -2.70 6.78 -0.21
N ILE A 102 -1.68 6.06 -0.69
CA ILE A 102 -1.85 4.63 -1.03
C ILE A 102 -1.61 3.82 0.24
N ARG A 103 -2.58 2.98 0.58
CA ARG A 103 -2.47 1.98 1.66
C ARG A 103 -1.89 0.69 1.11
N TRP A 104 -0.94 0.12 1.83
CA TRP A 104 -0.26 -1.12 1.46
C TRP A 104 -0.31 -2.12 2.59
N ILE A 105 -0.56 -3.39 2.26
CA ILE A 105 -0.35 -4.50 3.20
C ILE A 105 1.10 -5.00 3.09
N VAL A 106 1.74 -5.19 4.24
CA VAL A 106 3.07 -5.81 4.32
C VAL A 106 2.92 -7.32 4.19
N LEU A 107 3.30 -7.87 3.03
CA LEU A 107 3.26 -9.32 2.79
C LEU A 107 4.41 -10.05 3.47
N ASP A 108 5.59 -9.43 3.51
CA ASP A 108 6.78 -10.04 4.07
C ASP A 108 7.85 -9.01 4.48
N ARG A 109 8.81 -9.44 5.30
CA ARG A 109 10.01 -8.69 5.64
C ARG A 109 11.25 -9.56 5.47
N ILE A 110 12.06 -9.21 4.48
CA ILE A 110 13.26 -9.97 4.10
C ILE A 110 14.44 -9.01 4.03
N GLU A 111 15.52 -9.31 4.76
CA GLU A 111 16.81 -8.59 4.68
C GLU A 111 16.70 -7.05 4.76
N GLY A 112 15.86 -6.54 5.65
CA GLY A 112 15.67 -5.09 5.82
C GLY A 112 14.79 -4.44 4.75
N ARG A 113 14.05 -5.24 3.96
CA ARG A 113 13.06 -4.77 2.99
C ARG A 113 11.68 -5.29 3.34
N LEU A 114 10.66 -4.54 2.98
CA LEU A 114 9.25 -4.94 3.06
C LEU A 114 8.75 -5.27 1.66
N LEU A 115 8.07 -6.40 1.50
CA LEU A 115 7.25 -6.64 0.32
C LEU A 115 5.88 -6.03 0.58
N LEU A 116 5.52 -5.01 -0.20
CA LEU A 116 4.25 -4.31 -0.10
C LEU A 116 3.35 -4.70 -1.26
N LEU A 117 2.05 -4.82 -0.99
CA LEU A 117 0.99 -4.95 -2.00
C LEU A 117 -0.07 -3.88 -1.73
N SER A 118 -0.51 -3.16 -2.77
CA SER A 118 -1.57 -2.16 -2.58
C SER A 118 -2.83 -2.82 -2.04
N LEU A 119 -3.47 -2.18 -1.06
CA LEU A 119 -4.66 -2.73 -0.42
C LEU A 119 -5.81 -2.85 -1.43
N ASP A 120 -6.03 -1.78 -2.18
CA ASP A 120 -7.05 -1.67 -3.22
C ASP A 120 -6.44 -1.81 -4.63
N CYS A 121 -7.27 -2.15 -5.62
CA CYS A 121 -6.89 -2.04 -7.04
C CYS A 121 -6.90 -0.56 -7.43
N LEU A 122 -5.73 -0.03 -7.79
CA LEU A 122 -5.53 1.41 -8.01
C LEU A 122 -5.94 1.86 -9.41
N ASP A 123 -5.86 0.95 -10.39
CA ASP A 123 -6.22 1.21 -11.79
C ASP A 123 -6.91 -0.02 -12.41
N ALA A 124 -7.52 0.13 -13.58
CA ALA A 124 -8.19 -0.91 -14.34
C ALA A 124 -7.60 -0.99 -15.76
N ARG A 125 -6.81 -2.02 -16.06
CA ARG A 125 -6.07 -2.12 -17.33
C ARG A 125 -6.04 -3.54 -17.88
N ALA A 126 -5.82 -3.61 -19.19
CA ALA A 126 -5.43 -4.82 -19.89
C ALA A 126 -3.90 -4.96 -19.88
N HIS A 127 -3.39 -6.19 -19.79
CA HIS A 127 -1.97 -6.46 -19.97
C HIS A 127 -1.48 -6.09 -21.36
N HIS A 128 -2.32 -6.31 -22.37
CA HIS A 128 -2.05 -5.99 -23.76
C HIS A 128 -3.35 -5.77 -24.51
N ARG A 129 -3.47 -4.66 -25.24
CA ARG A 129 -4.76 -4.26 -25.83
C ARG A 129 -5.12 -5.00 -27.12
N THR A 130 -4.16 -5.70 -27.74
CA THR A 130 -4.44 -6.45 -28.97
C THR A 130 -4.92 -7.87 -28.63
N PRO A 131 -6.16 -8.24 -29.02
CA PRO A 131 -6.68 -9.58 -28.74
C PRO A 131 -5.84 -10.68 -29.38
N PHE A 132 -5.60 -11.75 -28.62
CA PHE A 132 -4.89 -12.97 -29.05
C PHE A 132 -3.45 -12.77 -29.54
N GLU A 133 -2.85 -11.61 -29.30
CA GLU A 133 -1.43 -11.40 -29.59
C GLU A 133 -0.57 -11.92 -28.42
N PRO A 134 0.48 -12.71 -28.69
CA PRO A 134 1.38 -13.16 -27.64
C PRO A 134 2.04 -12.00 -26.91
N VAL A 135 2.07 -12.04 -25.59
CA VAL A 135 2.66 -11.00 -24.75
C VAL A 135 3.20 -11.60 -23.45
N THR A 136 4.34 -11.10 -22.99
CA THR A 136 4.95 -11.47 -21.71
C THR A 136 4.91 -10.30 -20.74
N TRP A 137 5.26 -10.52 -19.47
CA TRP A 137 5.38 -9.42 -18.50
C TRP A 137 6.31 -8.31 -19.01
N GLU A 138 7.47 -8.70 -19.55
CA GLU A 138 8.51 -7.80 -20.08
C GLU A 138 7.98 -6.77 -21.06
N THR A 139 7.09 -7.19 -21.97
CA THR A 139 6.55 -6.37 -23.06
C THR A 139 5.13 -5.88 -22.80
N SER A 140 4.57 -6.11 -21.61
CA SER A 140 3.19 -5.75 -21.29
C SER A 140 2.99 -4.25 -21.05
N ASP A 141 1.81 -3.75 -21.42
CA ASP A 141 1.38 -2.37 -21.18
C ASP A 141 1.32 -2.05 -19.67
N VAL A 142 0.94 -3.04 -18.86
CA VAL A 142 0.85 -2.90 -17.39
C VAL A 142 2.23 -2.68 -16.78
N ARG A 143 3.24 -3.49 -17.14
CA ARG A 143 4.61 -3.32 -16.65
C ARG A 143 5.16 -1.95 -17.04
N ALA A 144 4.95 -1.54 -18.29
CA ALA A 144 5.39 -0.24 -18.79
C ALA A 144 4.76 0.90 -17.98
N TRP A 145 3.45 0.85 -17.72
CA TRP A 145 2.75 1.84 -16.90
C TRP A 145 3.25 1.87 -15.46
N MET A 146 3.38 0.71 -14.80
CA MET A 146 3.85 0.59 -13.41
C MET A 146 5.21 1.24 -13.20
N ASN A 147 6.16 0.99 -14.12
CA ASN A 147 7.54 1.45 -13.99
C ASN A 147 7.81 2.82 -14.64
N THR A 148 6.78 3.49 -15.17
CA THR A 148 6.93 4.83 -15.76
C THR A 148 5.95 5.82 -15.15
N GLU A 149 4.73 5.89 -15.66
CA GLU A 149 3.71 6.86 -15.24
C GLU A 149 3.37 6.69 -13.77
N PHE A 150 2.99 5.48 -13.35
CA PHE A 150 2.63 5.20 -11.96
C PHE A 150 3.77 5.51 -11.00
N LEU A 151 4.97 4.96 -11.22
CA LEU A 151 6.13 5.21 -10.36
C LEU A 151 6.46 6.70 -10.21
N ARG A 152 6.29 7.50 -11.27
CA ARG A 152 6.58 8.94 -11.24
C ARG A 152 5.48 9.76 -10.58
N SER A 153 4.22 9.40 -10.79
CA SER A 153 3.08 10.12 -10.22
C SER A 153 2.80 9.75 -8.77
N ALA A 154 3.00 8.47 -8.42
CA ALA A 154 2.62 7.93 -7.12
C ALA A 154 3.63 8.23 -6.01
N PHE A 155 4.89 8.42 -6.35
CA PHE A 155 5.98 8.55 -5.38
C PHE A 155 6.81 9.79 -5.64
N THR A 156 7.14 10.52 -4.59
CA THR A 156 8.12 11.61 -4.61
C THR A 156 9.53 11.08 -4.90
N GLU A 157 10.49 11.97 -5.16
CA GLU A 157 11.89 11.56 -5.38
C GLU A 157 12.50 10.87 -4.16
N ALA A 158 12.20 11.35 -2.95
CA ALA A 158 12.69 10.75 -1.70
C ALA A 158 12.09 9.34 -1.50
N GLU A 159 10.79 9.16 -1.76
CA GLU A 159 10.13 7.86 -1.67
C GLU A 159 10.64 6.88 -2.73
N ARG A 160 10.84 7.33 -3.97
CA ARG A 160 11.47 6.49 -5.01
C ARG A 160 12.88 6.04 -4.62
N GLY A 161 13.59 6.83 -3.82
CA GLY A 161 14.87 6.43 -3.23
C GLY A 161 14.79 5.22 -2.29
N LEU A 162 13.60 4.90 -1.77
CA LEU A 162 13.33 3.72 -0.94
C LEU A 162 12.87 2.51 -1.75
N ILE A 163 12.55 2.67 -3.03
CA ILE A 163 12.04 1.58 -3.88
C ILE A 163 13.22 1.05 -4.71
N PRO A 164 13.93 -0.01 -4.28
CA PRO A 164 15.03 -0.55 -5.04
C PRO A 164 14.57 -1.07 -6.41
N LEU A 165 15.47 -0.98 -7.40
CA LEU A 165 15.33 -1.73 -8.64
C LEU A 165 15.69 -3.19 -8.35
N VAL A 166 14.74 -4.11 -8.52
CA VAL A 166 14.92 -5.53 -8.21
C VAL A 166 14.84 -6.40 -9.47
N GLU A 167 15.53 -7.52 -9.43
CA GLU A 167 15.37 -8.56 -10.43
C GLU A 167 14.03 -9.29 -10.21
N VAL A 168 13.21 -9.35 -11.25
CA VAL A 168 11.89 -10.00 -11.23
C VAL A 168 11.92 -11.19 -12.18
N ASP A 169 11.93 -12.39 -11.61
CA ASP A 169 11.98 -13.64 -12.38
C ASP A 169 10.61 -13.99 -12.97
N ASN A 170 10.50 -14.00 -14.30
CA ASN A 170 9.26 -14.27 -15.04
C ASN A 170 9.21 -15.75 -15.48
N ALA A 171 9.07 -16.62 -14.48
CA ALA A 171 8.97 -18.06 -14.69
C ALA A 171 7.80 -18.46 -15.61
N ASN A 172 7.98 -19.59 -16.29
CA ASN A 172 6.92 -20.20 -17.11
C ASN A 172 5.74 -20.65 -16.23
N GLN A 173 4.55 -20.69 -16.83
CA GLN A 173 3.34 -21.16 -16.17
C GLN A 173 3.50 -22.62 -15.69
N SER A 174 3.04 -22.93 -14.47
CA SER A 174 3.39 -24.19 -13.79
C SER A 174 2.74 -25.48 -14.33
N LYS A 175 1.69 -25.39 -15.16
CA LYS A 175 0.87 -26.49 -15.69
C LYS A 175 1.13 -26.81 -17.16
N THR A 176 1.09 -25.81 -18.02
CA THR A 176 1.21 -25.90 -19.48
C THR A 176 2.59 -25.47 -19.96
N GLY A 177 3.39 -24.82 -19.11
CA GLY A 177 4.73 -24.37 -19.47
C GLY A 177 4.76 -23.16 -20.40
N THR A 178 3.66 -22.39 -20.49
CA THR A 178 3.61 -21.13 -21.26
C THR A 178 4.77 -20.23 -20.83
N ALA A 179 5.50 -19.68 -21.80
CA ALA A 179 6.69 -18.90 -21.52
C ALA A 179 6.35 -17.60 -20.77
N GLY A 180 7.03 -17.34 -19.64
CA GLY A 180 6.83 -16.10 -18.87
C GLY A 180 7.59 -14.89 -19.42
N GLY A 181 8.55 -15.12 -20.31
CA GLY A 181 9.43 -14.10 -20.88
C GLY A 181 10.78 -14.04 -20.17
N HIS A 182 11.57 -13.01 -20.46
CA HIS A 182 12.85 -12.82 -19.79
C HIS A 182 12.67 -12.24 -18.39
N THR A 183 13.64 -12.51 -17.52
CA THR A 183 13.80 -11.80 -16.25
C THR A 183 13.92 -10.30 -16.48
N THR A 184 13.22 -9.51 -15.67
CA THR A 184 13.18 -8.04 -15.79
C THR A 184 13.82 -7.36 -14.59
N MET A 185 14.13 -6.07 -14.74
CA MET A 185 14.50 -5.20 -13.62
C MET A 185 13.37 -4.20 -13.40
N ASP A 186 12.68 -4.30 -12.27
CA ASP A 186 11.47 -3.53 -11.98
C ASP A 186 11.55 -2.88 -10.59
N HIS A 187 10.98 -1.67 -10.47
CA HIS A 187 10.73 -1.03 -9.18
C HIS A 187 9.37 -1.45 -8.62
N VAL A 188 8.38 -1.59 -9.52
CA VAL A 188 7.01 -1.93 -9.21
C VAL A 188 6.57 -3.05 -10.14
N PHE A 189 5.90 -4.06 -9.59
CA PHE A 189 5.49 -5.26 -10.32
C PHE A 189 4.12 -5.76 -9.87
N ALA A 190 3.51 -6.68 -10.62
CA ALA A 190 2.39 -7.48 -10.12
C ALA A 190 2.93 -8.78 -9.52
N LEU A 191 2.23 -9.36 -8.53
CA LEU A 191 2.65 -10.66 -7.98
C LEU A 191 2.66 -11.74 -9.07
N SER A 192 3.56 -12.70 -8.94
CA SER A 192 3.62 -13.93 -9.74
C SER A 192 2.71 -15.03 -9.18
N GLU A 193 2.57 -16.10 -9.95
CA GLU A 193 1.99 -17.37 -9.51
C GLU A 193 2.65 -17.89 -8.22
N THR A 194 3.98 -17.84 -8.15
CA THR A 194 4.74 -18.31 -6.98
C THR A 194 4.46 -17.45 -5.76
N GLU A 195 4.51 -16.12 -5.90
CA GLU A 195 4.21 -15.19 -4.81
C GLU A 195 2.74 -15.32 -4.36
N ALA A 196 1.80 -15.41 -5.28
CA ALA A 196 0.39 -15.65 -4.96
C ALA A 196 0.19 -16.99 -4.23
N SER A 197 0.89 -18.05 -4.64
CA SER A 197 0.82 -19.35 -3.96
C SER A 197 1.41 -19.34 -2.55
N ILE A 198 2.34 -18.43 -2.26
CA ILE A 198 2.96 -18.28 -0.93
C ILE A 198 2.10 -17.40 -0.02
N TYR A 199 1.62 -16.26 -0.53
CA TYR A 199 0.96 -15.22 0.27
C TYR A 199 -0.57 -15.31 0.26
N ILE A 200 -1.15 -16.10 -0.64
CA ILE A 200 -2.61 -16.30 -0.82
C ILE A 200 -2.92 -17.81 -0.82
N ALA A 201 -2.27 -18.55 0.08
CA ALA A 201 -2.18 -20.02 0.04
C ALA A 201 -3.43 -20.72 0.59
N ASN A 202 -4.23 -20.04 1.42
CA ASN A 202 -5.37 -20.64 2.10
C ASN A 202 -6.55 -19.67 2.22
N ALA A 203 -7.73 -20.18 2.62
CA ALA A 203 -8.96 -19.40 2.67
C ALA A 203 -8.88 -18.11 3.51
N VAL A 204 -8.06 -18.08 4.57
CA VAL A 204 -7.88 -16.86 5.38
C VAL A 204 -7.09 -15.82 4.60
N GLU A 205 -6.03 -16.23 3.90
CA GLU A 205 -5.23 -15.31 3.09
C GLU A 205 -5.95 -14.90 1.81
N GLN A 206 -6.82 -15.75 1.28
CA GLN A 206 -7.71 -15.39 0.16
C GLN A 206 -8.67 -14.28 0.57
N ASP A 207 -9.25 -14.34 1.77
CA ASP A 207 -10.12 -13.29 2.29
C ASP A 207 -9.34 -12.01 2.63
N LEU A 208 -8.19 -12.13 3.30
CA LEU A 208 -7.44 -10.96 3.80
C LEU A 208 -6.54 -10.27 2.78
N ILE A 209 -5.98 -11.03 1.84
CA ILE A 209 -4.97 -10.56 0.87
C ILE A 209 -5.51 -10.71 -0.55
N GLY A 210 -6.14 -11.84 -0.87
CA GLY A 210 -6.61 -12.14 -2.22
C GLY A 210 -7.78 -11.25 -2.67
N ALA A 211 -8.86 -11.22 -1.90
CA ALA A 211 -10.04 -10.42 -2.18
C ALA A 211 -9.69 -8.94 -2.01
N ALA A 212 -9.91 -8.14 -3.06
CA ALA A 212 -9.48 -6.76 -3.08
C ALA A 212 -10.49 -5.87 -3.80
N ALA A 213 -10.83 -4.77 -3.14
CA ALA A 213 -11.75 -3.79 -3.68
C ALA A 213 -11.08 -2.97 -4.79
N ALA A 214 -11.89 -2.46 -5.72
CA ALA A 214 -11.43 -1.40 -6.61
C ALA A 214 -11.48 -0.04 -5.90
N SER A 215 -10.49 0.82 -6.17
CA SER A 215 -10.59 2.23 -5.81
C SER A 215 -11.85 2.84 -6.43
N PHE A 216 -12.39 3.88 -5.79
CA PHE A 216 -13.62 4.51 -6.28
C PHE A 216 -13.44 5.10 -7.68
N ALA A 217 -12.23 5.59 -8.00
CA ALA A 217 -11.87 6.09 -9.32
C ALA A 217 -12.08 5.06 -10.45
N VAL A 218 -11.90 3.77 -10.19
CA VAL A 218 -11.95 2.72 -11.24
C VAL A 218 -13.04 1.67 -11.05
N ARG A 219 -13.76 1.67 -9.92
CA ARG A 219 -14.80 0.65 -9.63
C ARG A 219 -15.91 0.54 -10.67
N SER A 220 -16.20 1.59 -11.42
CA SER A 220 -17.21 1.57 -12.49
C SER A 220 -16.73 0.90 -13.78
N THR A 221 -15.42 0.68 -13.91
CA THR A 221 -14.77 0.06 -15.08
C THR A 221 -14.67 -1.46 -14.92
N LEU A 222 -14.77 -1.97 -13.68
CA LEU A 222 -14.52 -3.37 -13.35
C LEU A 222 -15.81 -4.05 -12.84
N PRO A 223 -16.08 -5.31 -13.24
CA PRO A 223 -17.16 -6.06 -12.65
C PRO A 223 -16.84 -6.43 -11.19
N GLY A 224 -17.50 -5.77 -10.25
CA GLY A 224 -17.37 -6.04 -8.81
C GLY A 224 -18.44 -6.97 -8.23
N ASP A 225 -18.21 -7.50 -7.03
CA ASP A 225 -19.25 -8.10 -6.19
C ASP A 225 -19.95 -7.08 -5.28
N GLN A 226 -20.70 -7.54 -4.28
CA GLN A 226 -21.44 -6.67 -3.35
C GLN A 226 -20.52 -5.85 -2.43
N ASP A 227 -19.32 -6.37 -2.14
CA ASP A 227 -18.32 -5.73 -1.30
C ASP A 227 -17.35 -4.87 -2.14
N GLY A 228 -17.53 -4.86 -3.46
CA GLY A 228 -16.72 -4.10 -4.41
C GLY A 228 -15.42 -4.81 -4.80
N HIS A 229 -15.27 -6.09 -4.45
CA HIS A 229 -14.12 -6.89 -4.86
C HIS A 229 -14.16 -7.16 -6.35
N VAL A 230 -12.99 -7.08 -6.98
CA VAL A 230 -12.81 -7.24 -8.43
C VAL A 230 -11.73 -8.26 -8.72
N ASP A 231 -11.77 -8.82 -9.93
CA ASP A 231 -10.69 -9.65 -10.44
C ASP A 231 -9.46 -8.76 -10.71
N TRP A 232 -8.25 -9.20 -10.35
CA TRP A 232 -7.01 -8.41 -10.51
C TRP A 232 -5.81 -9.23 -10.98
N TRP A 233 -4.94 -8.58 -11.76
CA TRP A 233 -3.90 -9.26 -12.54
C TRP A 233 -2.68 -9.75 -11.72
N LEU A 234 -2.16 -10.91 -12.11
CA LEU A 234 -0.82 -11.40 -11.78
C LEU A 234 0.10 -11.26 -13.01
N ARG A 235 1.41 -11.13 -12.81
CA ARG A 235 2.37 -11.05 -13.93
C ARG A 235 2.65 -12.38 -14.62
N SER A 236 2.29 -13.51 -14.01
CA SER A 236 2.57 -14.82 -14.57
C SER A 236 1.65 -15.13 -15.76
N PRO A 237 2.18 -15.78 -16.82
CA PRO A 237 1.38 -16.16 -17.98
C PRO A 237 0.31 -17.18 -17.60
N GLY A 238 -0.79 -17.18 -18.34
CA GLY A 238 -1.87 -18.16 -18.25
C GLY A 238 -1.64 -19.39 -19.14
N THR A 239 -2.73 -20.07 -19.47
CA THR A 239 -2.73 -21.27 -20.34
C THR A 239 -2.18 -21.00 -21.74
N TYR A 240 -2.45 -19.80 -22.26
CA TYR A 240 -2.06 -19.37 -23.60
C TYR A 240 -1.07 -18.20 -23.51
N ASP A 241 -0.27 -18.01 -24.56
CA ASP A 241 0.74 -16.94 -24.66
C ASP A 241 0.14 -15.54 -24.81
N PHE A 242 -1.16 -15.44 -25.01
CA PHE A 242 -1.96 -14.20 -24.96
C PHE A 242 -2.81 -14.10 -23.68
N ALA A 243 -2.50 -14.86 -22.63
CA ALA A 243 -3.26 -14.87 -21.37
C ALA A 243 -2.34 -14.63 -20.16
N PHE A 244 -2.90 -14.01 -19.11
CA PHE A 244 -2.25 -13.80 -17.81
C PHE A 244 -3.09 -14.38 -16.69
N GLN A 245 -2.43 -14.83 -15.63
CA GLN A 245 -3.10 -15.25 -14.41
C GLN A 245 -3.70 -14.05 -13.69
N TYR A 246 -4.74 -14.29 -12.91
CA TYR A 246 -5.37 -13.28 -12.09
C TYR A 246 -5.86 -13.92 -10.79
N VAL A 247 -6.14 -13.09 -9.80
CA VAL A 247 -6.87 -13.49 -8.60
C VAL A 247 -8.29 -13.01 -8.77
N ASP A 248 -9.25 -13.92 -8.60
CA ASP A 248 -10.66 -13.57 -8.72
C ASP A 248 -11.14 -12.73 -7.54
N ARG A 249 -12.36 -12.18 -7.66
CA ARG A 249 -12.99 -11.38 -6.62
C ARG A 249 -13.26 -12.14 -5.30
N GLN A 250 -13.17 -13.47 -5.28
CA GLN A 250 -13.20 -14.28 -4.04
C GLN A 250 -11.80 -14.48 -3.43
N GLY A 251 -10.78 -13.88 -4.04
CA GLY A 251 -9.39 -13.96 -3.60
C GLY A 251 -8.65 -15.22 -4.04
N GLN A 252 -9.20 -16.00 -4.97
CA GLN A 252 -8.57 -17.23 -5.46
C GLN A 252 -7.65 -16.99 -6.66
N PRO A 253 -6.36 -17.39 -6.62
CA PRO A 253 -5.49 -17.36 -7.78
C PRO A 253 -5.93 -18.37 -8.87
N LEU A 254 -6.09 -17.89 -10.10
CA LEU A 254 -6.53 -18.69 -11.25
C LEU A 254 -5.40 -18.88 -12.26
N VAL A 255 -4.75 -20.04 -12.16
CA VAL A 255 -3.57 -20.43 -12.96
C VAL A 255 -3.86 -20.57 -14.46
N SER A 256 -5.11 -20.83 -14.85
CA SER A 256 -5.49 -20.87 -16.27
C SER A 256 -5.43 -19.48 -16.91
N GLY A 257 -5.62 -18.43 -16.12
CA GLY A 257 -5.65 -17.05 -16.54
C GLY A 257 -6.87 -16.63 -17.37
N GLY A 258 -6.83 -15.38 -17.81
CA GLY A 258 -7.76 -14.75 -18.75
C GLY A 258 -6.98 -14.07 -19.87
N ASN A 259 -7.64 -13.74 -20.98
CA ASN A 259 -6.97 -13.10 -22.11
C ASN A 259 -6.38 -11.74 -21.70
N ALA A 260 -5.20 -11.42 -22.23
CA ALA A 260 -4.45 -10.22 -21.89
C ALA A 260 -5.17 -8.91 -22.25
N ASP A 261 -6.14 -8.95 -23.17
CA ASP A 261 -6.96 -7.82 -23.59
C ASP A 261 -8.18 -7.55 -22.70
N LEU A 262 -8.46 -8.43 -21.73
CA LEU A 262 -9.45 -8.16 -20.70
C LEU A 262 -8.99 -7.04 -19.77
N VAL A 263 -9.94 -6.32 -19.19
CA VAL A 263 -9.66 -5.29 -18.19
C VAL A 263 -9.89 -5.87 -16.80
N HIS A 264 -8.83 -5.93 -16.00
CA HIS A 264 -8.89 -6.30 -14.58
C HIS A 264 -8.21 -5.24 -13.72
N GLY A 265 -8.41 -5.34 -12.41
CA GLY A 265 -7.78 -4.47 -11.43
C GLY A 265 -6.27 -4.60 -11.45
N ILE A 266 -5.59 -3.49 -11.21
CA ILE A 266 -4.15 -3.42 -11.05
C ILE A 266 -3.84 -3.22 -9.57
N ARG A 267 -3.18 -4.22 -8.97
CA ARG A 267 -2.63 -4.14 -7.62
C ARG A 267 -1.10 -4.15 -7.68
N PRO A 268 -0.47 -2.96 -7.65
CA PRO A 268 0.97 -2.88 -7.61
C PRO A 268 1.54 -3.55 -6.36
N ALA A 269 2.67 -4.20 -6.54
CA ALA A 269 3.56 -4.67 -5.49
C ALA A 269 4.93 -4.04 -5.66
N LEU A 270 5.64 -3.82 -4.57
CA LEU A 270 7.00 -3.29 -4.58
C LEU A 270 7.78 -3.73 -3.35
N TRP A 271 9.11 -3.74 -3.48
CA TRP A 271 9.99 -3.81 -2.33
C TRP A 271 10.24 -2.40 -1.80
N LEU A 272 10.20 -2.22 -0.49
CA LEU A 272 10.58 -0.98 0.19
C LEU A 272 11.81 -1.23 1.07
N ASP A 273 12.90 -0.49 0.85
CA ASP A 273 14.13 -0.59 1.61
C ASP A 273 14.04 0.23 2.91
N THR A 274 13.98 -0.46 4.05
CA THR A 274 13.89 0.18 5.37
C THR A 274 15.25 0.60 5.93
N THR A 275 16.32 0.31 5.21
CA THR A 275 17.70 0.64 5.60
C THR A 275 18.27 1.82 4.81
N ALA A 276 17.64 2.16 3.68
CA ALA A 276 17.96 3.35 2.90
C ALA A 276 17.76 4.64 3.73
N GLY A 277 18.66 5.61 3.61
CA GLY A 277 18.52 6.91 4.30
C GLY A 277 19.05 6.96 5.75
N ALA A 278 19.55 5.86 6.31
CA ALA A 278 20.31 5.91 7.56
C ALA A 278 21.64 6.66 7.32
N ALA A 279 21.67 7.97 7.61
CA ALA A 279 22.93 8.70 7.68
C ALA A 279 23.86 7.96 8.66
N LYS A 280 24.99 7.48 8.14
CA LYS A 280 26.10 6.95 8.94
C LYS A 280 26.67 8.01 9.87
#